data_AF-A0A9E5F2C4-F1
#
_entry.id   AF-A0A9E5F2C4-F1
#
_cell.length_a   1.000
_cell.length_b   1.000
_cell.length_c   1.000
_cell.angle_alpha   90.00
_cell.angle_beta   90.00
_cell.angle_gamma   90.00
#
_symmetry.space_group_name_H-M   'P 1'
#
loop_
_entity.id
_entity.type
_entity.pdbx_description
1 polymer ?
#
loop_
_entity_poly.entity_id
_entity_poly.type
_entity_poly.pdbx_seq_one_letter_code
_entity_poly.pdbx_strand_id
1 'polypeptide(L)' 'FRLFEAAERAVGRGAQVAISNSSAPFVKKLFRKWEVVTIFSRRAINSKGDRRGWVEEVLAKSY' A
#
# COMPACT_ATOMS: atom_id res chain seq x y z
N PHE A 1 -7.08 10.09 8.56
CA PHE A 1 -6.37 9.14 7.68
C PHE A 1 -6.24 9.77 6.28
N ARG A 2 -5.45 10.85 6.16
CA ARG A 2 -5.61 11.81 5.05
C ARG A 2 -5.42 11.22 3.65
N LEU A 3 -4.42 10.33 3.47
CA LEU A 3 -4.17 9.66 2.20
C LEU A 3 -5.34 8.74 1.80
N PHE A 4 -5.81 7.92 2.74
CA PHE A 4 -6.93 7.02 2.51
C PHE A 4 -8.21 7.80 2.15
N GLU A 5 -8.51 8.87 2.88
CA GLU A 5 -9.67 9.72 2.56
C GLU A 5 -9.56 10.39 1.19
N ALA A 6 -8.35 10.81 0.78
CA ALA A 6 -8.13 11.36 -0.56
C ALA A 6 -8.33 10.32 -1.66
N ALA A 7 -7.87 9.08 -1.41
CA ALA A 7 -8.06 7.96 -2.32
C ALA A 7 -9.54 7.61 -2.46
N GLU A 8 -10.27 7.48 -1.35
CA GLU A 8 -11.72 7.23 -1.36
C GLU A 8 -12.49 8.32 -2.12
N ARG A 9 -12.12 9.60 -1.96
CA ARG A 9 -12.74 10.69 -2.73
C ARG A 9 -12.44 10.59 -4.23
N ALA A 10 -11.25 10.16 -4.63
CA ALA A 10 -10.91 9.97 -6.03
C ALA A 10 -11.70 8.79 -6.63
N VAL A 11 -11.78 7.67 -5.91
CA VAL A 11 -12.56 6.50 -6.31
C VAL A 11 -14.05 6.84 -6.44
N GLY A 12 -14.60 7.59 -5.48
CA GLY A 12 -15.98 8.09 -5.55
C GLY A 12 -16.26 9.03 -6.73
N ARG A 13 -15.22 9.55 -7.41
CA ARG A 13 -15.31 10.35 -8.64
C ARG A 13 -15.02 9.54 -9.92
N GLY A 14 -14.91 8.22 -9.81
CA GLY A 14 -14.68 7.31 -10.94
C GLY A 14 -13.20 7.05 -11.26
N ALA A 15 -12.25 7.50 -10.42
CA ALA A 15 -10.85 7.16 -10.62
C ALA A 15 -10.55 5.72 -10.15
N GLN A 16 -9.71 5.01 -10.91
CA GLN A 16 -9.08 3.78 -10.45
C GLN A 16 -7.79 4.12 -9.71
N VAL A 17 -7.62 3.61 -8.49
CA VAL A 17 -6.52 3.96 -7.61
C VAL A 17 -5.79 2.70 -7.16
N ALA A 18 -4.46 2.75 -7.17
CA ALA A 18 -3.60 1.75 -6.59
C ALA A 18 -2.61 2.42 -5.62
N ILE A 19 -2.43 1.85 -4.42
CA ILE A 19 -1.55 2.38 -3.37
C ILE A 19 -0.61 1.27 -2.91
N SER A 20 0.69 1.50 -3.07
CA SER A 20 1.74 0.67 -2.45
C SER A 20 2.06 1.17 -1.05
N ASN A 21 2.13 0.28 -0.07
CA ASN A 21 2.51 0.63 1.30
C ASN A 21 3.09 -0.60 2.04
N SER A 22 3.65 -0.39 3.22
CA SER A 22 4.13 -1.50 4.08
C SER A 22 3.02 -2.47 4.46
N SER A 23 3.37 -3.73 4.73
CA SER A 23 2.39 -4.76 5.10
C SER A 23 1.91 -4.73 6.56
N ALA A 24 2.13 -3.61 7.26
CA ALA A 24 1.73 -3.45 8.65
C ALA A 24 0.23 -3.78 8.85
N PRO A 25 -0.18 -4.46 9.95
CA PRO A 25 -1.57 -4.88 10.17
C PRO A 25 -2.59 -3.74 10.05
N PHE A 26 -2.21 -2.52 10.45
CA PHE A 26 -3.08 -1.35 10.32
C PHE A 26 -3.39 -1.00 8.86
N VAL A 27 -2.45 -1.17 7.94
CA VAL A 27 -2.62 -0.87 6.51
C VAL A 27 -3.61 -1.86 5.89
N LYS A 28 -3.44 -3.15 6.18
CA LYS A 28 -4.36 -4.21 5.74
C LYS A 28 -5.79 -3.95 6.25
N LYS A 29 -5.94 -3.49 7.51
CA LYS A 29 -7.24 -3.11 8.09
C LYS A 29 -7.84 -1.86 7.46
N LEU A 30 -7.01 -0.87 7.12
CA LEU A 30 -7.42 0.40 6.53
C LEU A 30 -8.00 0.19 5.12
N PHE A 31 -7.35 -0.62 4.30
CA PHE A 31 -7.75 -0.93 2.93
C PHE A 31 -8.61 -2.20 2.80
N ARG A 32 -9.25 -2.68 3.88
CA ARG A 32 -9.99 -3.97 3.88
C ARG A 32 -11.14 -4.08 2.87
N LYS A 33 -11.62 -2.95 2.35
CA LYS A 33 -12.69 -2.88 1.33
C LYS A 33 -12.15 -2.89 -0.11
N TRP A 34 -10.83 -2.77 -0.24
CA TRP A 34 -10.11 -2.76 -1.52
C TRP A 34 -9.49 -4.14 -1.75
N GLU A 35 -9.11 -4.43 -2.98
CA GLU A 35 -8.31 -5.61 -3.27
C GLU A 35 -6.88 -5.39 -2.74
N VAL A 36 -6.46 -6.16 -1.74
CA VAL A 36 -5.11 -6.05 -1.15
C VAL A 36 -4.27 -7.24 -1.58
N VAL A 37 -3.26 -6.98 -2.41
CA VAL A 37 -2.26 -7.97 -2.82
C VAL A 37 -1.02 -7.80 -1.97
N THR A 38 -0.51 -8.89 -1.41
CA THR A 38 0.77 -8.88 -0.69
C THR A 38 1.89 -9.23 -1.67
N ILE A 39 2.96 -8.43 -1.68
CA ILE A 39 4.11 -8.63 -2.56
C ILE A 39 5.40 -8.58 -1.74
N PHE A 40 6.40 -9.33 -2.16
CA PHE A 40 7.75 -9.23 -1.60
C PHE A 40 8.57 -8.29 -2.48
N SER A 41 9.17 -7.26 -1.87
CA SER A 41 10.01 -6.31 -2.58
C SER A 41 11.40 -6.22 -1.95
N ARG A 42 12.43 -6.15 -2.79
CA ARG A 42 13.78 -5.78 -2.38
C ARG A 42 13.81 -4.27 -2.24
N ARG A 43 13.65 -3.76 -1.02
CA ARG A 43 13.66 -2.32 -0.76
C ARG A 43 15.02 -1.74 -1.16
N ALA A 44 15.06 -0.97 -2.26
CA ALA A 44 16.15 -0.03 -2.54
C ALA A 44 16.07 1.25 -1.68
N ILE A 45 15.19 1.26 -0.66
CA ILE A 45 14.74 2.47 0.07
C ILE A 45 15.71 2.90 1.18
N ASN A 46 16.56 2.03 1.73
CA ASN A 46 17.42 2.40 2.85
C ASN A 46 18.82 2.82 2.41
N SER A 47 19.23 4.01 2.84
CA SER A 47 20.60 4.51 2.80
C SER A 47 21.59 3.63 3.57
N LYS A 48 21.11 2.72 4.43
CA LYS A 48 21.88 1.68 5.11
C LYS A 48 21.76 0.33 4.38
N GLY A 49 22.83 -0.05 3.69
CA GLY A 49 22.87 -1.21 2.80
C GLY A 49 22.86 -2.58 3.47
N ASP A 50 23.20 -2.62 4.75
CA ASP A 50 23.25 -3.81 5.63
C ASP A 50 21.86 -4.36 6.00
N ARG A 51 20.81 -3.53 5.94
CA ARG A 51 19.41 -3.96 6.14
C ARG A 51 18.65 -4.24 4.85
N ARG A 52 19.36 -4.45 3.74
CA ARG A 52 18.75 -4.80 2.45
C ARG A 52 18.29 -6.26 2.49
N GLY A 53 16.99 -6.46 2.59
CA GLY A 53 16.34 -7.77 2.54
C GLY A 53 15.00 -7.70 1.81
N TRP A 54 14.40 -8.88 1.57
CA TRP A 54 13.02 -8.95 1.11
C TRP A 54 12.09 -8.49 2.22
N VAL A 55 11.25 -7.50 1.93
CA VAL A 55 10.24 -7.00 2.86
C VAL A 55 8.88 -7.25 2.24
N GLU A 56 7.93 -7.66 3.08
CA GLU A 56 6.53 -7.78 2.71
C GLU A 56 5.92 -6.37 2.59
N GLU A 57 5.36 -6.09 1.43
CA GLU A 57 4.64 -4.86 1.11
C GLU A 57 3.22 -5.24 0.65
N VAL A 58 2.32 -4.26 0.62
CA VAL A 58 0.97 -4.42 0.09
C VAL A 58 0.71 -3.45 -1.05
N LEU A 59 -0.07 -3.92 -2.02
CA LEU A 59 -0.66 -3.13 -3.08
C LEU A 59 -2.19 -3.18 -2.91
N ALA A 60 -2.79 -2.07 -2.48
CA ALA A 60 -4.24 -1.93 -2.37
C ALA A 60 -4.80 -1.30 -3.64
N LYS A 61 -5.83 -1.90 -4.25
CA LYS A 61 -6.40 -1.49 -5.54
C LYS A 61 -7.92 -1.32 -5.43
N SER A 62 -8.47 -0.27 -6.04
CA SER A 62 -9.86 0.15 -5.88
C SER A 62 -10.86 -0.49 -6.87
N TYR A 63 -10.49 -1.57 -7.56
CA TYR A 63 -11.31 -2.17 -8.62
C TYR A 63 -12.57 -2.86 -8.07
#